data_AF-A0A967I6S0-F1
#
_entry.id   AF-A0A967I6S0-F1
#
_cell.length_a   1.000
_cell.length_b   1.000
_cell.length_c   1.000
_cell.angle_alpha   90.00
_cell.angle_beta   90.00
_cell.angle_gamma   90.00
#
_symmetry.space_group_name_H-M   'P 1'
#
loop_
_entity.id
_entity.type
_entity.pdbx_description
1 polymer ?
#
loop_
_entity_poly.entity_id
_entity_poly.type
_entity_poly.pdbx_seq_one_letter_code
_entity_poly.pdbx_strand_id
1 'polypeptide(L)'
;MAAPLIAESPLSVECKLTLELPLGDYRLLIGEIVEIQADEQAVDADGTMDVRQFDPLVYLGGIRQYWSLGDKQADAYKDGLSLEK
;
A
#
# COMPACT_ATOMS: atom_id res chain seq x y z
N MET A 1 -12.41 14.30 16.12
CA MET A 1 -11.98 14.97 14.86
C MET A 1 -11.17 13.94 14.11
N ALA A 2 -11.65 13.47 12.96
CA ALA A 2 -10.99 12.42 12.17
C ALA A 2 -9.90 13.03 11.28
N ALA A 3 -8.90 12.24 10.90
CA ALA A 3 -7.91 12.65 9.92
C ALA A 3 -8.60 12.78 8.54
N PRO A 4 -8.37 13.86 7.77
CA PRO A 4 -8.99 14.03 6.47
C PRO A 4 -8.42 13.02 5.46
N LEU A 5 -9.26 12.57 4.54
CA LEU A 5 -8.91 11.65 3.48
C LEU A 5 -8.92 12.35 2.12
N ILE A 6 -8.18 11.78 1.16
CA ILE A 6 -8.18 12.23 -0.23
C ILE A 6 -9.25 11.43 -0.96
N ALA A 7 -10.32 12.12 -1.39
CA ALA A 7 -11.49 11.47 -1.98
C ALA A 7 -11.17 10.74 -3.30
N GLU A 8 -10.18 11.23 -4.05
CA GLU A 8 -9.75 10.67 -5.33
C GLU A 8 -8.70 9.55 -5.18
N SER A 9 -8.21 9.28 -3.96
CA SER A 9 -7.24 8.21 -3.74
C SER A 9 -7.94 6.86 -3.78
N PRO A 10 -7.49 5.89 -4.59
CA PRO A 10 -8.14 4.59 -4.69
C PRO A 10 -7.97 3.74 -3.43
N LEU A 11 -7.03 4.12 -2.55
CA LEU A 11 -6.80 3.49 -1.25
C LEU A 11 -6.42 4.55 -0.21
N SER A 12 -7.02 4.45 0.97
CA SER A 12 -6.68 5.22 2.16
C SER A 12 -6.58 4.31 3.37
N VAL A 13 -5.52 4.48 4.17
CA VAL A 13 -5.30 3.74 5.41
C VAL A 13 -5.40 4.72 6.56
N GLU A 14 -6.44 4.58 7.38
CA GLU A 14 -6.66 5.42 8.55
C GLU A 14 -5.90 4.87 9.74
N CYS A 15 -5.10 5.74 10.37
CA CYS A 15 -4.23 5.36 11.46
C CYS A 15 -4.47 6.21 12.71
N LYS A 16 -4.51 5.56 13.88
CA LYS A 16 -4.39 6.23 15.17
C LYS A 16 -2.94 6.21 15.62
N LEU A 17 -2.34 7.38 15.86
CA LEU A 17 -0.96 7.48 16.34
C LEU A 17 -0.79 6.75 17.68
N THR A 18 0.16 5.82 17.73
CA THR A 18 0.48 5.03 18.94
C THR A 18 1.88 5.34 19.47
N LEU A 19 2.83 5.68 18.62
CA LEU A 19 4.20 5.99 19.01
C LEU A 19 4.86 6.97 18.05
N GLU A 20 5.75 7.80 18.58
CA GLU A 20 6.61 8.68 17.81
C GLU A 20 8.06 8.54 18.28
N LEU A 21 8.97 8.25 17.36
CA LEU A 21 10.38 8.01 17.64
C LEU A 21 11.28 9.02 16.91
N PRO A 22 12.23 9.70 17.59
CA PRO A 22 13.28 10.48 16.93
C PRO A 22 14.26 9.57 16.18
N LEU A 23 14.54 9.90 14.92
CA LEU A 23 15.56 9.24 14.08
C LEU A 23 16.42 10.30 13.38
N GLY A 24 17.41 10.82 14.10
CA GLY A 24 18.19 11.97 13.63
C GLY A 24 17.28 13.17 13.41
N ASP A 25 17.27 13.70 12.18
CA ASP A 25 16.41 14.82 11.77
C ASP A 25 14.97 14.40 11.40
N TYR A 26 14.68 13.09 11.41
CA TYR A 26 13.37 12.55 11.07
C TYR A 26 12.58 12.13 12.32
N ARG A 27 11.27 11.99 12.14
CA ARG A 27 10.36 11.39 13.12
C ARG A 27 9.71 10.17 12.48
N LEU A 28 9.84 9.00 13.10
CA LEU A 28 9.08 7.81 12.72
C LEU A 28 7.78 7.81 13.52
N LEU A 29 6.66 7.90 12.82
CA LEU A 29 5.32 7.80 13.40
C LEU A 29 4.83 6.36 13.22
N ILE A 30 4.41 5.72 14.31
CA ILE A 30 3.78 4.41 14.29
C ILE A 30 2.30 4.61 14.57
N GLY A 31 1.47 4.13 13.65
CA GLY A 31 0.02 4.19 13.76
C GLY A 31 -0.60 2.80 13.80
N GLU A 32 -1.62 2.62 14.64
CA GLU A 32 -2.53 1.49 14.58
C GLU A 32 -3.52 1.73 13.44
N ILE A 33 -3.65 0.77 12.51
CA ILE A 33 -4.64 0.83 11.44
C ILE A 33 -6.02 0.61 12.06
N VAL A 34 -6.90 1.60 11.92
CA VAL A 34 -8.27 1.55 12.45
C VAL A 34 -9.32 1.33 11.37
N GLU A 35 -9.01 1.69 10.11
CA GLU A 35 -9.90 1.50 8.96
C GLU A 35 -9.08 1.49 7.66
N ILE A 36 -9.57 0.77 6.64
CA ILE A 36 -9.03 0.79 5.27
C ILE A 36 -10.18 1.11 4.32
N GLN A 37 -10.04 2.21 3.58
CA GLN A 37 -11.01 2.60 2.56
C GLN A 37 -10.40 2.34 1.19
N ALA A 38 -11.04 1.50 0.40
CA ALA A 38 -10.66 1.18 -0.96
C ALA A 38 -11.77 1.58 -1.93
N ASP A 39 -11.40 1.95 -3.16
CA ASP A 39 -12.36 2.13 -4.25
C ASP A 39 -13.16 0.83 -4.43
N GLU A 40 -14.49 0.95 -4.53
CA GLU A 40 -15.38 -0.19 -4.75
C GLU A 40 -15.02 -0.97 -6.02
N GLN A 41 -14.48 -0.28 -7.04
CA GLN A 41 -14.03 -0.92 -8.29
C GLN A 41 -12.74 -1.71 -8.12
N ALA A 42 -12.02 -1.54 -7.02
CA ALA A 42 -10.79 -2.27 -6.71
C ALA A 42 -11.03 -3.54 -5.89
N VAL A 43 -12.27 -3.80 -5.47
CA VAL A 43 -12.65 -4.97 -4.67
C VAL A 43 -13.75 -5.74 -5.39
N ASP A 44 -13.46 -6.97 -5.80
CA ASP A 44 -14.41 -7.88 -6.42
C ASP A 44 -15.48 -8.35 -5.43
N ALA A 45 -16.59 -8.90 -5.95
CA ALA A 45 -17.73 -9.33 -5.14
C ALA A 45 -17.41 -10.47 -4.15
N ASP A 46 -16.35 -11.23 -4.40
CA ASP A 46 -15.83 -12.28 -3.51
C ASP A 46 -14.79 -11.77 -2.49
N GLY A 47 -14.51 -10.46 -2.51
CA GLY A 47 -13.55 -9.80 -1.64
C GLY A 47 -12.10 -9.87 -2.13
N THR A 48 -11.82 -10.41 -3.33
CA THR A 48 -10.47 -10.25 -3.90
C THR A 48 -10.22 -8.83 -4.37
N MET A 49 -8.98 -8.37 -4.23
CA MET A 49 -8.59 -7.04 -4.67
C MET A 49 -7.99 -7.09 -6.09
N ASP A 50 -8.45 -6.23 -6.98
CA ASP A 50 -7.75 -5.96 -8.24
C ASP A 50 -6.68 -4.89 -8.01
N VAL A 51 -5.44 -5.36 -7.84
CA VAL A 51 -4.27 -4.51 -7.58
C VAL A 51 -4.06 -3.45 -8.68
N ARG A 52 -4.49 -3.71 -9.91
CA ARG A 52 -4.34 -2.76 -11.03
C ARG A 52 -5.22 -1.53 -10.87
N GLN A 53 -6.30 -1.63 -10.11
CA GLN A 53 -7.20 -0.51 -9.84
C GLN A 53 -6.57 0.47 -8.84
N PHE A 54 -5.66 0.00 -7.98
CA PHE A 54 -4.89 0.87 -7.09
C PHE A 54 -3.69 1.54 -7.79
N ASP A 55 -3.05 0.85 -8.75
CA ASP A 55 -1.80 1.21 -9.46
C ASP A 55 -0.97 2.31 -8.76
N PRO A 56 -0.37 2.00 -7.60
CA PRO A 56 0.30 3.01 -6.79
C PRO A 56 1.51 3.59 -7.51
N LEU A 57 1.74 4.89 -7.32
CA LEU A 57 2.92 5.57 -7.84
C LEU A 57 4.19 5.05 -7.13
N VAL A 58 5.09 4.42 -7.87
CA VAL A 58 6.36 3.90 -7.36
C VAL A 58 7.46 4.94 -7.56
N TYR A 59 8.03 5.43 -6.46
CA TYR A 59 9.14 6.37 -6.52
C TYR A 59 10.50 5.66 -6.45
N LEU A 60 11.28 5.75 -7.52
CA LEU A 60 12.65 5.24 -7.57
C LEU A 60 13.64 6.33 -7.18
N GLY A 61 13.89 6.47 -5.89
CA GLY A 61 14.68 7.59 -5.32
C GLY A 61 16.10 7.74 -5.85
N GLY A 62 16.75 6.64 -6.26
CA GLY A 62 18.11 6.69 -6.80
C GLY A 62 18.22 7.42 -8.15
N ILE A 63 17.20 7.27 -9.00
CA ILE A 63 17.15 7.89 -10.34
C ILE A 63 16.12 9.02 -10.44
N ARG A 64 15.38 9.29 -9.34
CA ARG A 64 14.37 10.35 -9.22
C ARG A 64 13.27 10.26 -10.27
N GLN A 65 12.70 9.07 -10.45
CA GLN A 65 11.62 8.82 -11.41
C GLN A 65 10.41 8.21 -10.72
N TYR A 66 9.24 8.42 -11.33
CA TYR A 66 7.99 7.77 -10.96
C TYR A 66 7.61 6.74 -12.00
N TRP A 67 7.14 5.59 -11.53
CA TRP A 67 6.74 4.44 -12.32
C TRP A 67 5.40 3.91 -11.80
N SER A 68 4.70 3.13 -12.63
CA SER A 68 3.55 2.34 -12.20
C SER A 68 4.01 1.02 -11.54
N LEU A 69 3.10 0.31 -10.89
CA LEU A 69 3.39 -0.98 -10.27
C LEU A 69 3.70 -2.06 -11.31
N GLY A 70 3.01 -2.02 -12.46
CA GLY A 70 3.13 -3.00 -13.53
C GLY A 70 2.35 -4.29 -13.28
N ASP A 71 2.69 -5.34 -14.04
CA ASP A 71 1.96 -6.61 -14.01
C ASP A 71 2.42 -7.55 -12.88
N LYS A 72 1.50 -8.42 -12.42
CA LYS A 72 1.81 -9.52 -11.52
C LYS A 72 2.86 -10.46 -12.11
N GLN A 73 3.89 -10.78 -11.34
CA GLN A 73 5.00 -11.62 -11.79
C GLN A 73 4.93 -13.08 -11.31
N ALA A 74 4.40 -13.34 -10.11
CA ALA A 74 4.31 -14.67 -9.51
C ALA A 74 3.34 -14.69 -8.31
N ASP A 75 2.93 -15.88 -7.88
CA ASP A 75 2.28 -16.14 -6.60
C ASP A 75 3.34 -16.27 -5.48
N ALA A 76 3.34 -15.32 -4.53
CA ALA A 76 4.17 -15.39 -3.34
C ALA A 76 3.85 -16.65 -2.50
N TYR A 77 4.88 -17.23 -1.87
CA TYR A 77 4.78 -18.46 -1.05
C TYR A 77 4.28 -19.71 -1.80
N LYS A 78 4.30 -19.70 -3.14
CA LYS A 78 3.85 -20.82 -3.97
C LYS A 78 4.81 -21.11 -5.11
N ASP A 79 5.01 -20.17 -6.03
CA ASP A 79 5.76 -20.46 -7.27
C ASP A 79 7.24 -20.77 -7.00
N GLY A 80 7.82 -20.20 -5.94
CA GLY A 80 9.19 -20.48 -5.51
C GLY A 80 9.43 -21.94 -5.10
N LEU A 81 8.40 -22.67 -4.63
CA LEU A 81 8.51 -24.08 -4.26
C LEU A 81 8.86 -24.96 -5.46
N SER A 82 8.51 -24.54 -6.68
CA SER A 82 8.88 -25.27 -7.90
C SER A 82 10.37 -25.21 -8.25
N LEU A 83 11.14 -24.34 -7.57
CA LEU A 83 12.57 -24.16 -7.77
C LEU A 83 13.42 -24.97 -6.78
N GLU A 84 12.81 -25.50 -5.72
CA GLU A 84 13.46 -26.40 -4.77
C GLU A 84 13.54 -27.81 -5.37
N LYS A 85 14.73 -28.19 -5.84
CA LYS A 85 15.05 -29.55 -6.33
C LYS A 85 15.49 -30.46 -5.20
#